data_AF-A0A182RXI4-F1
#
_entry.id   AF-A0A182RXI4-F1
#
_cell.length_a   1.000
_cell.length_b   1.000
_cell.length_c   1.000
_cell.angle_alpha   90.00
_cell.angle_beta   90.00
_cell.angle_gamma   90.00
#
_symmetry.space_group_name_H-M   'P 1'
#
loop_
_entity.id
_entity.type
_entity.pdbx_description
1 polymer ?
#
loop_
_entity_poly.entity_id
_entity_poly.type
_entity_poly.pdbx_seq_one_letter_code
_entity_poly.pdbx_strand_id
1 'polypeptide(L)'
;MESQSNEHLSSAERAIRNGELRQLKELRKAHRMEAPRKRKLLKSDPWGLGEEGEEEADDGKVDIRDVEFRLSHDSSKLQHLVSGATACSYRDLMTLKLILVSGLYPQVAIADEFNYCKSLSEQFFHTRAKPYVSLHPMSFFGNNAQLLQLTDSEIEEKPPSYKSRQPLSSRHQIVCYLTLLETNKSYLTNTLRMPAAQTLLLFAHTLETNTTFSRIVCDVWLCLDFPAPESGQALLLKATKLRRLWNRLLAEKLKALTITADGELTKVERNVAIEQMNRELWSSLAQYMNTEVCYTIKKLLPADLKSLYIGPTMEDNKEDGEQRMDLPNPNPFAEDFQPLYNETKGGVFLTENVTYGCVVETDWSILMHEKILEQDWECGHCRGTFHLTGLQKLQHAVICKPVKIDEAIVTTPTTSAVGSSRKLNVTRYDCPSCGQQLMLSAIEVLKHRKGCNKRIKQELEN
;
A
#
# COMPACT_ATOMS: atom_id res chain seq x y z
N MET A 1 41.71 1.17 16.17
CA MET A 1 40.42 1.53 15.53
C MET A 1 39.41 0.37 15.48
N GLU A 2 39.73 -0.86 15.90
CA GLU A 2 38.77 -2.00 15.92
C GLU A 2 37.89 -2.08 17.18
N SER A 3 38.20 -1.32 18.23
CA SER A 3 37.51 -1.41 19.53
C SER A 3 36.15 -0.70 19.57
N GLN A 4 35.89 0.24 18.66
CA GLN A 4 34.65 1.04 18.66
C GLN A 4 33.47 0.37 17.94
N SER A 5 33.68 -0.72 17.20
CA SER A 5 32.60 -1.35 16.41
C SER A 5 31.84 -2.47 17.13
N ASN A 6 32.25 -2.87 18.33
CA ASN A 6 31.74 -4.05 19.02
C ASN A 6 30.74 -3.75 20.15
N GLU A 7 30.48 -2.48 20.47
CA GLU A 7 29.60 -2.10 21.58
C GLU A 7 28.10 -2.33 21.28
N HIS A 8 27.72 -2.43 20.00
CA HIS A 8 26.33 -2.62 19.56
C HIS A 8 25.92 -4.08 19.30
N LEU A 9 26.82 -5.06 19.44
CA LEU A 9 26.55 -6.46 19.10
C LEU A 9 26.19 -7.29 20.33
N SER A 10 25.22 -8.21 20.18
CA SER A 10 24.84 -9.18 21.21
C SER A 10 26.02 -10.12 21.54
N SER A 11 26.01 -10.72 22.73
CA SER A 11 27.07 -11.66 23.15
C SER A 11 27.17 -12.88 22.21
N ALA A 12 26.04 -13.33 21.67
CA ALA A 12 25.98 -14.42 20.69
C ALA A 12 26.62 -14.01 19.34
N GLU A 13 26.32 -12.81 18.84
CA GLU A 13 26.86 -12.29 17.58
C GLU A 13 28.37 -12.05 17.67
N ARG A 14 28.86 -11.59 18.84
CA ARG A 14 30.30 -11.46 19.12
C ARG A 14 31.02 -12.81 19.08
N ALA A 15 30.40 -13.87 19.58
CA ALA A 15 31.00 -15.22 19.56
C ALA A 15 31.10 -15.77 18.13
N ILE A 16 30.05 -15.60 17.33
CA ILE A 16 30.01 -16.02 15.92
C ILE A 16 31.10 -15.28 15.12
N ARG A 17 31.16 -13.95 15.24
CA ARG A 17 32.17 -13.11 14.57
C ARG A 17 33.61 -13.51 14.92
N ASN A 18 33.88 -13.78 16.19
CA ASN A 18 35.21 -14.23 16.62
C ASN A 18 35.56 -15.62 16.05
N GLY A 19 34.56 -16.49 15.89
CA GLY A 19 34.71 -17.77 15.20
C GLY A 19 35.04 -17.59 13.72
N GLU A 20 34.29 -16.75 13.01
CA GLU A 20 34.52 -16.42 11.60
C GLU A 20 35.91 -15.79 11.37
N LEU A 21 36.30 -14.82 12.20
CA LEU A 21 37.63 -14.21 12.11
C LEU A 21 38.76 -15.22 12.36
N ARG A 22 38.54 -16.21 13.23
CA ARG A 22 39.51 -17.27 13.47
C ARG A 22 39.65 -18.16 12.24
N GLN A 23 38.54 -18.55 11.62
CA GLN A 23 38.53 -19.33 10.38
C GLN A 23 39.19 -18.56 9.22
N LEU A 24 38.88 -17.27 9.04
CA LEU A 24 39.49 -16.45 7.99
C LEU A 24 40.99 -16.23 8.21
N LYS A 25 41.44 -16.08 9.46
CA LYS A 25 42.88 -16.03 9.80
C LYS A 25 43.57 -17.36 9.57
N GLU A 26 42.89 -18.47 9.81
CA GLU A 26 43.39 -19.82 9.55
C GLU A 26 43.50 -20.09 8.05
N LEU A 27 42.50 -19.72 7.25
CA LEU A 27 42.56 -19.76 5.78
C LEU A 27 43.69 -18.88 5.23
N ARG A 28 43.86 -17.66 5.76
CA ARG A 28 45.01 -16.79 5.41
C ARG A 28 46.34 -17.44 5.75
N LYS A 29 46.43 -18.15 6.88
CA LYS A 29 47.64 -18.86 7.31
C LYS A 29 47.89 -20.09 6.44
N ALA A 30 46.87 -20.90 6.17
CA ALA A 30 46.93 -22.06 5.29
C ALA A 30 47.40 -21.65 3.90
N HIS A 31 46.81 -20.61 3.31
CA HIS A 31 47.25 -20.10 2.01
C HIS A 31 48.69 -19.52 2.05
N ARG A 32 49.14 -18.93 3.16
CA ARG A 32 50.54 -18.51 3.32
C ARG A 32 51.51 -19.69 3.44
N MET A 33 51.06 -20.81 4.01
CA MET A 33 51.85 -22.04 4.20
C MET A 33 51.85 -22.91 2.94
N GLU A 34 50.75 -22.97 2.20
CA GLU A 34 50.58 -23.59 0.89
C GLU A 34 51.24 -22.81 -0.25
N ALA A 35 51.86 -21.66 0.05
CA ALA A 35 52.69 -20.95 -0.90
C ALA A 35 54.15 -21.40 -0.78
N PRO A 36 54.61 -22.48 -1.44
CA PRO A 36 56.02 -22.59 -1.77
C PRO A 36 56.32 -21.50 -2.80
N ARG A 37 57.39 -20.74 -2.54
CA ARG A 37 57.96 -19.72 -3.43
C ARG A 37 58.33 -20.33 -4.79
N LYS A 38 57.38 -20.57 -5.68
CA LYS A 38 57.67 -20.57 -7.12
C LYS A 38 58.00 -19.12 -7.45
N ARG A 39 59.25 -18.85 -7.83
CA ARG A 39 59.66 -17.56 -8.38
C ARG A 39 58.65 -17.21 -9.48
N LYS A 40 57.93 -16.10 -9.33
CA LYS A 40 57.14 -15.54 -10.42
C LYS A 40 58.14 -15.13 -11.50
N LEU A 41 58.38 -16.03 -12.46
CA LEU A 41 59.02 -15.67 -13.71
C LEU A 41 58.04 -14.75 -14.43
N LEU A 42 58.51 -13.57 -14.83
CA LEU A 42 57.76 -12.68 -15.68
C LEU A 42 57.39 -13.48 -16.94
N LYS A 43 56.10 -13.70 -17.21
CA LYS A 43 55.67 -14.27 -18.49
C LYS A 43 56.17 -13.32 -19.57
N SER A 44 56.99 -13.82 -20.49
CA SER A 44 57.64 -13.04 -21.55
C SER A 44 56.70 -12.70 -22.71
N ASP A 45 55.39 -12.58 -22.44
CA ASP A 45 54.43 -12.16 -23.43
C ASP A 45 53.36 -11.24 -22.80
N PRO A 46 53.43 -9.92 -23.06
CA PRO A 46 52.44 -8.95 -22.60
C PRO A 46 51.04 -9.13 -23.20
N TRP A 47 50.86 -10.03 -24.19
CA TRP A 47 49.61 -10.14 -24.96
C TRP A 47 49.02 -11.55 -25.06
N GLY A 48 49.27 -12.42 -24.09
CA GLY A 48 48.34 -13.49 -23.69
C GLY A 48 47.77 -14.40 -24.80
N LEU A 49 48.54 -14.70 -25.84
CA LEU A 49 48.17 -15.63 -26.90
C LEU A 49 49.17 -16.78 -26.91
N GLY A 50 48.95 -17.76 -26.02
CA GLY A 50 49.79 -18.94 -25.90
C GLY A 50 49.02 -20.12 -25.31
N GLU A 51 48.48 -20.91 -26.25
CA GLU A 51 48.08 -22.33 -26.20
C GLU A 51 47.19 -22.83 -25.05
N GLU A 52 45.95 -23.11 -25.44
CA GLU A 52 44.97 -23.98 -24.80
C GLU A 52 45.57 -25.37 -24.58
N GLY A 53 45.78 -25.75 -23.33
CA GLY A 53 46.39 -27.03 -23.00
C GLY A 53 46.64 -27.22 -21.52
N GLU A 54 45.62 -26.98 -20.70
CA GLU A 54 45.36 -27.63 -19.40
C GLU A 54 44.11 -26.95 -18.84
N GLU A 55 42.98 -27.66 -18.93
CA GLU A 55 41.84 -27.42 -18.04
C GLU A 55 42.34 -27.67 -16.61
N GLU A 56 42.99 -26.67 -16.01
CA GLU A 56 43.05 -26.58 -14.55
C GLU A 56 41.60 -26.45 -14.10
N ALA A 57 41.04 -27.60 -13.75
CA ALA A 57 39.89 -27.70 -12.87
C ALA A 57 39.99 -26.57 -11.85
N ASP A 58 38.89 -25.81 -11.69
CA ASP A 58 38.66 -24.86 -10.63
C ASP A 58 38.80 -25.58 -9.28
N ASP A 59 40.05 -25.85 -8.91
CA ASP A 59 40.48 -26.27 -7.59
C ASP A 59 39.89 -25.19 -6.69
N GLY A 60 39.10 -25.58 -5.68
CA GLY A 60 38.35 -24.70 -4.78
C GLY A 60 39.22 -23.78 -3.91
N LYS A 61 40.35 -23.32 -4.46
CA LYS A 61 41.24 -22.27 -4.03
C LYS A 61 40.45 -21.01 -3.79
N VAL A 62 40.21 -20.80 -2.52
CA VAL A 62 39.68 -19.57 -1.95
C VAL A 62 40.49 -18.37 -2.47
N ASP A 63 39.85 -17.41 -3.17
CA ASP A 63 40.51 -16.17 -3.61
C ASP A 63 40.98 -15.38 -2.38
N ILE A 64 42.29 -15.21 -2.25
CA ILE A 64 42.93 -14.48 -1.14
C ILE A 64 42.39 -13.06 -1.03
N ARG A 65 42.04 -12.43 -2.17
CA ARG A 65 41.52 -11.06 -2.18
C ARG A 65 40.14 -10.99 -1.52
N ASP A 66 39.33 -12.03 -1.70
CA ASP A 66 38.03 -12.15 -1.04
C ASP A 66 38.21 -12.40 0.48
N VAL A 67 39.21 -13.21 0.88
CA VAL A 67 39.56 -13.40 2.31
C VAL A 67 40.08 -12.10 2.95
N GLU A 68 40.93 -11.35 2.26
CA GLU A 68 41.45 -10.07 2.74
C GLU A 68 40.36 -8.98 2.78
N PHE A 69 39.43 -9.01 1.82
CA PHE A 69 38.25 -8.16 1.82
C PHE A 69 37.32 -8.48 2.99
N ARG A 70 37.00 -9.77 3.26
CA ARG A 70 36.20 -10.18 4.43
C ARG A 70 36.90 -9.99 5.78
N LEU A 71 38.23 -9.96 5.81
CA LEU A 71 39.01 -9.62 7.01
C LEU A 71 38.96 -8.12 7.32
N SER A 72 38.91 -7.28 6.29
CA SER A 72 38.88 -5.81 6.43
C SER A 72 37.47 -5.25 6.59
N HIS A 73 36.47 -5.90 5.99
CA HIS A 73 35.08 -5.47 5.99
C HIS A 73 34.19 -6.49 6.69
N ASP A 74 33.29 -5.98 7.52
CA ASP A 74 32.33 -6.79 8.27
C ASP A 74 31.25 -7.33 7.32
N SER A 75 31.11 -8.66 7.25
CA SER A 75 30.15 -9.36 6.40
C SER A 75 28.71 -8.93 6.72
N SER A 76 28.40 -8.74 8.01
CA SER A 76 27.09 -8.28 8.47
C SER A 76 26.78 -6.88 7.95
N LYS A 77 27.75 -5.94 8.01
CA LYS A 77 27.56 -4.58 7.49
C LYS A 77 27.43 -4.56 5.99
N LEU A 78 28.20 -5.38 5.28
CA LEU A 78 28.04 -5.52 3.83
C LEU A 78 26.68 -6.10 3.47
N GLN A 79 26.20 -7.11 4.19
CA GLN A 79 24.85 -7.64 4.02
C GLN A 79 23.77 -6.60 4.37
N HIS A 80 23.97 -5.78 5.41
CA HIS A 80 23.07 -4.67 5.75
C HIS A 80 23.10 -3.55 4.69
N LEU A 81 24.25 -3.24 4.11
CA LEU A 81 24.37 -2.26 3.04
C LEU A 81 23.77 -2.78 1.74
N VAL A 82 24.00 -4.06 1.40
CA VAL A 82 23.38 -4.69 0.23
C VAL A 82 21.86 -4.78 0.44
N SER A 83 21.39 -5.33 1.55
CA SER A 83 19.96 -5.41 1.85
C SER A 83 19.28 -4.04 1.98
N GLY A 84 20.00 -3.02 2.46
CA GLY A 84 19.53 -1.64 2.53
C GLY A 84 19.56 -0.90 1.19
N ALA A 85 20.49 -1.23 0.29
CA ALA A 85 20.59 -0.64 -1.05
C ALA A 85 19.69 -1.34 -2.07
N THR A 86 19.41 -2.63 -1.89
CA THR A 86 18.42 -3.34 -2.69
C THR A 86 17.02 -2.94 -2.23
N ALA A 87 16.26 -2.27 -3.10
CA ALA A 87 14.83 -2.05 -2.90
C ALA A 87 14.07 -3.39 -2.99
N CYS A 88 14.22 -4.23 -1.96
CA CYS A 88 13.70 -5.59 -1.93
C CYS A 88 12.22 -5.66 -1.56
N SER A 89 11.68 -4.64 -0.86
CA SER A 89 10.27 -4.65 -0.51
C SER A 89 9.43 -4.14 -1.68
N TYR A 90 8.36 -4.87 -2.00
CA TYR A 90 7.31 -4.40 -2.90
C TYR A 90 6.82 -2.99 -2.54
N ARG A 91 6.75 -2.71 -1.23
CA ARG A 91 6.37 -1.40 -0.71
C ARG A 91 7.30 -0.30 -1.23
N ASP A 92 8.61 -0.52 -1.17
CA ASP A 92 9.62 0.49 -1.54
C ASP A 92 9.68 0.68 -3.06
N LEU A 93 9.49 -0.40 -3.83
CA LEU A 93 9.35 -0.29 -5.28
C LEU A 93 8.07 0.47 -5.65
N MET A 94 6.96 0.20 -4.98
CA MET A 94 5.69 0.90 -5.23
C MET A 94 5.77 2.37 -4.81
N THR A 95 6.44 2.72 -3.71
CA THR A 95 6.62 4.13 -3.32
C THR A 95 7.45 4.89 -4.36
N LEU A 96 8.53 4.30 -4.87
CA LEU A 96 9.31 4.89 -5.97
C LEU A 96 8.47 5.10 -7.22
N LYS A 97 7.67 4.10 -7.59
CA LYS A 97 6.73 4.22 -8.71
C LYS A 97 5.70 5.32 -8.51
N LEU A 98 5.10 5.41 -7.32
CA LEU A 98 4.13 6.45 -6.98
C LEU A 98 4.74 7.86 -7.07
N ILE A 99 5.99 8.04 -6.62
CA ILE A 99 6.72 9.31 -6.71
C ILE A 99 6.99 9.69 -8.18
N LEU A 100 7.35 8.72 -9.02
CA LEU A 100 7.55 9.01 -10.45
C LEU A 100 6.23 9.37 -11.12
N VAL A 101 5.17 8.61 -10.84
CA VAL A 101 3.86 8.78 -11.47
C VAL A 101 3.20 10.08 -11.04
N SER A 102 3.41 10.55 -9.81
CA SER A 102 2.88 11.85 -9.37
C SER A 102 3.43 13.02 -10.18
N GLY A 103 4.66 12.91 -10.72
CA GLY A 103 5.24 13.90 -11.62
C GLY A 103 4.92 13.68 -13.10
N LEU A 104 4.65 12.42 -13.51
CA LEU A 104 4.39 12.08 -14.90
C LEU A 104 2.92 12.24 -15.31
N TYR A 105 1.98 12.09 -14.36
CA TYR A 105 0.56 12.28 -14.66
C TYR A 105 0.31 13.71 -15.18
N PRO A 106 -0.40 13.91 -16.31
CA PRO A 106 -1.34 13.01 -17.00
C PRO A 106 -0.77 12.19 -18.18
N GLN A 107 0.56 12.03 -18.31
CA GLN A 107 1.20 11.26 -19.38
C GLN A 107 1.04 9.75 -19.19
N VAL A 108 -0.16 9.25 -19.50
CA VAL A 108 -0.51 7.84 -19.41
C VAL A 108 -1.00 7.30 -20.75
N ALA A 109 -0.79 6.01 -20.94
CA ALA A 109 -1.15 5.26 -22.13
C ALA A 109 -1.86 3.96 -21.74
N ILE A 110 -2.89 3.59 -22.50
CA ILE A 110 -3.66 2.35 -22.33
C ILE A 110 -3.54 1.50 -23.58
N ALA A 111 -3.47 0.18 -23.39
CA ALA A 111 -3.42 -0.77 -24.48
C ALA A 111 -4.69 -0.68 -25.36
N ASP A 112 -4.51 -0.80 -26.67
CA ASP A 112 -5.62 -0.88 -27.62
C ASP A 112 -6.45 -2.14 -27.41
N GLU A 113 -7.77 -2.02 -27.59
CA GLU A 113 -8.72 -3.12 -27.39
C GLU A 113 -8.45 -4.28 -28.35
N PHE A 114 -7.93 -3.99 -29.55
CA PHE A 114 -7.67 -4.97 -30.60
C PHE A 114 -6.26 -5.60 -30.54
N ASN A 115 -5.52 -5.39 -29.45
CA ASN A 115 -4.17 -5.97 -29.31
C ASN A 115 -4.18 -7.50 -29.20
N TYR A 116 -5.32 -8.15 -28.91
CA TYR A 116 -5.42 -9.62 -28.89
C TYR A 116 -5.28 -10.24 -30.30
N CYS A 117 -5.61 -9.51 -31.36
CA CYS A 117 -5.45 -9.97 -32.75
C CYS A 117 -4.07 -9.63 -33.35
N LYS A 118 -3.23 -8.87 -32.64
CA LYS A 118 -1.99 -8.31 -33.18
C LYS A 118 -0.78 -9.10 -32.69
N SER A 119 0.28 -9.06 -33.51
CA SER A 119 1.58 -9.61 -33.11
C SER A 119 2.16 -8.83 -31.93
N LEU A 120 3.01 -9.47 -31.13
CA LEU A 120 3.60 -8.88 -29.92
C LEU A 120 4.42 -7.61 -30.22
N SER A 121 5.02 -7.52 -31.40
CA SER A 121 5.80 -6.36 -31.86
C SER A 121 4.95 -5.20 -32.39
N GLU A 122 3.67 -5.44 -32.67
CA GLU A 122 2.76 -4.46 -33.30
C GLU A 122 1.64 -4.00 -32.35
N GLN A 123 1.87 -4.09 -31.05
CA GLN A 123 0.92 -3.58 -30.07
C GLN A 123 0.81 -2.06 -30.14
N PHE A 124 -0.43 -1.58 -30.04
CA PHE A 124 -0.74 -0.16 -30.01
C PHE A 124 -1.25 0.26 -28.64
N PHE A 125 -0.94 1.51 -28.32
CA PHE A 125 -1.34 2.17 -27.10
C PHE A 125 -2.00 3.50 -27.45
N HIS A 126 -2.96 3.91 -26.64
CA HIS A 126 -3.65 5.18 -26.78
C HIS A 126 -3.25 6.10 -25.65
N THR A 127 -2.82 7.31 -26.01
CA THR A 127 -2.66 8.41 -25.07
C THR A 127 -3.82 9.40 -25.22
N ARG A 128 -3.93 10.33 -24.28
CA ARG A 128 -4.90 11.44 -24.37
C ARG A 128 -4.72 12.26 -25.65
N ALA A 129 -3.47 12.59 -26.01
CA ALA A 129 -3.17 13.49 -27.13
C ALA A 129 -3.11 12.76 -28.47
N LYS A 130 -2.48 11.58 -28.51
CA LYS A 130 -2.28 10.80 -29.74
C LYS A 130 -2.75 9.34 -29.57
N PRO A 131 -3.67 8.86 -30.44
CA PRO A 131 -4.01 7.45 -30.52
C PRO A 131 -2.94 6.65 -31.26
N TYR A 132 -2.98 5.32 -31.15
CA TYR A 132 -2.15 4.38 -31.92
C TYR A 132 -0.64 4.61 -31.86
N VAL A 133 -0.12 4.83 -30.65
CA VAL A 133 1.31 4.94 -30.35
C VAL A 133 1.88 3.56 -30.05
N SER A 134 3.10 3.25 -30.50
CA SER A 134 3.78 1.98 -30.19
C SER A 134 4.81 2.16 -29.07
N LEU A 135 5.23 1.06 -28.44
CA LEU A 135 6.36 1.09 -27.52
C LEU A 135 7.67 1.17 -28.30
N HIS A 136 8.64 1.93 -27.81
CA HIS A 136 9.95 1.99 -28.44
C HIS A 136 10.63 0.60 -28.42
N PRO A 137 11.19 0.08 -29.54
CA PRO A 137 11.77 -1.26 -29.60
C PRO A 137 12.93 -1.49 -28.63
N MET A 138 13.76 -0.47 -28.39
CA MET A 138 14.86 -0.55 -27.39
C MET A 138 14.37 -0.41 -25.94
N SER A 139 13.08 -0.18 -25.70
CA SER A 139 12.50 -0.15 -24.35
C SER A 139 12.30 -1.57 -23.82
N PHE A 140 12.41 -1.75 -22.51
CA PHE A 140 12.16 -3.04 -21.86
C PHE A 140 10.78 -3.61 -22.23
N PHE A 141 9.73 -2.78 -22.22
CA PHE A 141 8.38 -3.21 -22.59
C PHE A 141 8.18 -3.35 -24.11
N GLY A 142 9.06 -2.78 -24.93
CA GLY A 142 9.06 -3.02 -26.38
C GLY A 142 9.44 -4.47 -26.69
N ASN A 143 10.46 -4.99 -26.00
CA ASN A 143 10.88 -6.39 -26.13
C ASN A 143 9.94 -7.34 -25.36
N ASN A 144 9.46 -6.93 -24.19
CA ASN A 144 8.63 -7.75 -23.30
C ASN A 144 7.17 -7.28 -23.25
N ALA A 145 6.56 -7.10 -24.42
CA ALA A 145 5.20 -6.59 -24.56
C ALA A 145 4.13 -7.54 -23.97
N GLN A 146 4.46 -8.83 -23.83
CA GLN A 146 3.61 -9.85 -23.18
C GLN A 146 3.25 -9.49 -21.73
N LEU A 147 4.14 -8.80 -21.01
CA LEU A 147 3.93 -8.46 -19.60
C LEU A 147 2.83 -7.42 -19.37
N LEU A 148 2.43 -6.70 -20.42
CA LEU A 148 1.37 -5.69 -20.38
C LEU A 148 0.02 -6.25 -20.82
N GLN A 149 0.02 -7.43 -21.47
CA GLN A 149 -1.21 -8.12 -21.84
C GLN A 149 -1.77 -8.87 -20.64
N LEU A 150 -3.10 -8.89 -20.56
CA LEU A 150 -3.78 -9.76 -19.61
C LEU A 150 -3.66 -11.20 -20.09
N THR A 151 -3.36 -12.10 -19.17
CA THR A 151 -3.41 -13.54 -19.45
C THR A 151 -4.84 -14.05 -19.31
N ASP A 152 -5.19 -15.14 -20.01
CA ASP A 152 -6.56 -15.70 -19.95
C ASP A 152 -6.98 -16.07 -18.53
N SER A 153 -6.03 -16.49 -17.69
CA SER A 153 -6.27 -16.79 -16.26
C SER A 153 -6.61 -15.57 -15.41
N GLU A 154 -6.28 -14.37 -15.87
CA GLU A 154 -6.55 -13.11 -15.17
C GLU A 154 -7.86 -12.45 -15.63
N ILE A 155 -8.48 -12.98 -16.69
CA ILE A 155 -9.76 -12.52 -17.21
C ILE A 155 -10.86 -13.28 -16.50
N GLU A 156 -11.69 -12.56 -15.75
CA GLU A 156 -12.82 -13.13 -15.05
C GLU A 156 -14.07 -13.19 -15.93
N GLU A 157 -14.95 -14.15 -15.64
CA GLU A 157 -16.24 -14.27 -16.29
C GLU A 157 -17.14 -13.07 -15.95
N LYS A 158 -17.77 -12.51 -16.99
CA LYS A 158 -18.63 -11.34 -16.83
C LYS A 158 -19.98 -11.74 -16.24
N PRO A 159 -20.55 -10.94 -15.31
CA PRO A 159 -21.93 -11.11 -14.89
C PRO A 159 -22.88 -11.06 -16.10
N PRO A 160 -23.97 -11.83 -16.12
CA PRO A 160 -24.89 -11.91 -17.27
C PRO A 160 -25.56 -10.57 -17.59
N SER A 161 -25.68 -9.69 -16.61
CA SER A 161 -26.17 -8.31 -16.78
C SER A 161 -25.17 -7.40 -17.50
N TYR A 162 -23.87 -7.71 -17.46
CA TYR A 162 -22.82 -6.86 -17.98
C TYR A 162 -22.32 -7.31 -19.35
N LYS A 163 -22.80 -6.64 -20.40
CA LYS A 163 -22.50 -6.96 -21.81
C LYS A 163 -21.47 -6.00 -22.40
N SER A 164 -20.28 -5.92 -21.81
CA SER A 164 -19.16 -5.18 -22.41
C SER A 164 -18.28 -6.09 -23.27
N ARG A 165 -17.68 -5.54 -24.34
CA ARG A 165 -16.70 -6.24 -25.19
C ARG A 165 -15.34 -6.38 -24.50
N GLN A 166 -15.03 -5.52 -23.54
CA GLN A 166 -13.72 -5.44 -22.91
C GLN A 166 -13.51 -6.55 -21.89
N PRO A 167 -12.27 -7.04 -21.70
CA PRO A 167 -11.98 -8.04 -20.68
C PRO A 167 -12.20 -7.47 -19.29
N LEU A 168 -12.81 -8.27 -18.41
CA LEU A 168 -13.00 -7.96 -16.99
C LEU A 168 -11.83 -8.55 -16.22
N SER A 169 -11.05 -7.72 -15.52
CA SER A 169 -9.91 -8.20 -14.75
C SER A 169 -9.62 -7.27 -13.58
N SER A 170 -8.95 -7.78 -12.56
CA SER A 170 -8.38 -6.98 -11.47
C SER A 170 -6.99 -6.43 -11.80
N ARG A 171 -6.34 -6.98 -12.82
CA ARG A 171 -4.92 -6.72 -13.14
C ARG A 171 -4.69 -5.82 -14.33
N HIS A 172 -5.68 -5.01 -14.72
CA HIS A 172 -5.46 -4.03 -15.76
C HIS A 172 -4.31 -3.09 -15.41
N GLN A 173 -3.44 -2.86 -16.40
CA GLN A 173 -2.25 -2.04 -16.27
C GLN A 173 -2.34 -0.83 -17.19
N ILE A 174 -1.82 0.30 -16.73
CA ILE A 174 -1.53 1.47 -17.56
C ILE A 174 -0.03 1.65 -17.68
N VAL A 175 0.39 2.23 -18.80
CA VAL A 175 1.78 2.60 -19.05
C VAL A 175 1.91 4.10 -18.87
N CYS A 176 2.66 4.53 -17.85
CA CYS A 176 3.10 5.91 -17.72
C CYS A 176 4.37 6.09 -18.54
N TYR A 177 4.54 7.22 -19.23
CA TYR A 177 5.71 7.49 -20.05
C TYR A 177 6.27 8.87 -19.75
N LEU A 178 7.57 9.08 -20.03
CA LEU A 178 8.23 10.37 -19.84
C LEU A 178 8.29 11.18 -21.14
N THR A 179 8.56 10.52 -22.25
CA THR A 179 8.75 11.18 -23.54
C THR A 179 8.04 10.43 -24.66
N LEU A 180 7.53 11.20 -25.62
CA LEU A 180 6.96 10.72 -26.86
C LEU A 180 7.93 11.07 -27.99
N LEU A 181 8.48 10.05 -28.65
CA LEU A 181 9.38 10.22 -29.79
C LEU A 181 8.59 10.09 -31.09
N GLU A 182 8.61 11.14 -31.91
CA GLU A 182 7.92 11.15 -33.20
C GLU A 182 8.93 11.04 -34.34
N THR A 183 8.79 9.98 -35.12
CA THR A 183 9.55 9.75 -36.35
C THR A 183 8.56 9.48 -37.49
N ASN A 184 8.63 8.31 -38.14
CA ASN A 184 7.58 7.82 -39.04
C ASN A 184 6.39 7.23 -38.27
N LYS A 185 6.67 6.68 -37.08
CA LYS A 185 5.68 6.24 -36.09
C LYS A 185 5.98 6.94 -34.77
N SER A 186 4.94 7.15 -33.96
CA SER A 186 5.09 7.68 -32.61
C SER A 186 5.43 6.55 -31.65
N TYR A 187 6.48 6.74 -30.85
CA TYR A 187 6.96 5.77 -29.87
C TYR A 187 6.94 6.33 -28.45
N LEU A 188 6.48 5.52 -27.49
CA LEU A 188 6.64 5.80 -26.06
C LEU A 188 8.03 5.38 -25.61
N THR A 189 8.77 6.30 -25.02
CA THR A 189 10.10 6.06 -24.44
C THR A 189 10.07 6.27 -22.93
N ASN A 190 10.93 5.53 -22.22
CA ASN A 190 11.03 5.53 -20.75
C ASN A 190 9.66 5.29 -20.07
N THR A 191 9.18 4.07 -20.24
CA THR A 191 7.84 3.64 -19.84
C THR A 191 7.85 2.89 -18.50
N LEU A 192 6.82 3.11 -17.68
CA LEU A 192 6.61 2.50 -16.38
C LEU A 192 5.21 1.88 -16.29
N ARG A 193 5.09 0.63 -15.85
CA ARG A 193 3.80 -0.04 -15.62
C ARG A 193 3.22 0.26 -14.23
N MET A 194 1.92 0.54 -14.19
CA MET A 194 1.15 0.78 -12.97
C MET A 194 -0.22 0.10 -13.01
N PRO A 195 -0.78 -0.34 -11.87
CA PRO A 195 -2.19 -0.72 -11.77
C PRO A 195 -3.11 0.42 -12.21
N ALA A 196 -4.06 0.14 -13.09
CA ALA A 196 -4.76 1.18 -13.81
C ALA A 196 -5.77 1.97 -12.96
N ALA A 197 -6.81 1.31 -12.42
CA ALA A 197 -7.85 1.98 -11.65
C ALA A 197 -7.27 2.72 -10.43
N GLN A 198 -6.37 2.06 -9.69
CA GLN A 198 -5.77 2.63 -8.49
C GLN A 198 -5.02 3.93 -8.82
N THR A 199 -4.22 3.92 -9.89
CA THR A 199 -3.42 5.08 -10.31
C THR A 199 -4.30 6.21 -10.83
N LEU A 200 -5.29 5.89 -11.68
CA LEU A 200 -6.21 6.89 -12.22
C LEU A 200 -7.02 7.54 -11.10
N LEU A 201 -7.62 6.76 -10.21
CA LEU A 201 -8.40 7.29 -9.09
C LEU A 201 -7.55 8.04 -8.06
N LEU A 202 -6.24 7.83 -7.99
CA LEU A 202 -5.36 8.57 -7.08
C LEU A 202 -4.84 9.89 -7.68
N PHE A 203 -4.53 9.94 -8.98
CA PHE A 203 -3.89 11.11 -9.60
C PHE A 203 -4.74 11.91 -10.60
N ALA A 204 -5.87 11.36 -11.09
CA ALA A 204 -6.74 12.08 -12.02
C ALA A 204 -7.20 13.43 -11.47
N HIS A 205 -7.22 14.43 -12.34
CA HIS A 205 -7.66 15.78 -12.00
C HIS A 205 -9.17 15.84 -11.85
N THR A 206 -9.88 15.11 -12.70
CA THR A 206 -11.34 15.04 -12.70
C THR A 206 -11.81 13.60 -12.68
N LEU A 207 -12.71 13.31 -11.75
CA LEU A 207 -13.36 12.02 -11.53
C LEU A 207 -14.86 12.25 -11.55
N GLU A 208 -15.53 11.59 -12.48
CA GLU A 208 -16.95 11.78 -12.77
C GLU A 208 -17.64 10.44 -12.62
N THR A 209 -18.68 10.37 -11.79
CA THR A 209 -19.35 9.11 -11.50
C THR A 209 -20.82 9.16 -11.87
N ASN A 210 -21.38 7.97 -12.07
CA ASN A 210 -22.81 7.74 -12.07
C ASN A 210 -23.33 7.64 -10.61
N THR A 211 -24.62 7.37 -10.44
CA THR A 211 -25.27 7.33 -9.11
C THR A 211 -24.91 6.08 -8.30
N THR A 212 -24.60 4.97 -8.97
CA THR A 212 -24.22 3.69 -8.33
C THR A 212 -22.71 3.50 -8.14
N PHE A 213 -21.89 4.45 -8.60
CA PHE A 213 -20.42 4.33 -8.68
C PHE A 213 -19.94 3.12 -9.51
N SER A 214 -20.80 2.59 -10.39
CA SER A 214 -20.45 1.51 -11.29
C SER A 214 -19.67 2.00 -12.51
N ARG A 215 -19.81 3.27 -12.88
CA ARG A 215 -19.05 3.92 -13.95
C ARG A 215 -18.33 5.13 -13.43
N ILE A 216 -17.01 5.16 -13.63
CA ILE A 216 -16.15 6.27 -13.24
C ILE A 216 -15.35 6.73 -14.44
N VAL A 217 -15.53 7.99 -14.83
CA VAL A 217 -14.81 8.64 -15.91
C VAL A 217 -13.68 9.47 -15.32
N CYS A 218 -12.47 9.21 -15.81
CA CYS A 218 -11.25 9.88 -15.40
C CYS A 218 -10.78 10.81 -16.52
N ASP A 219 -10.58 12.09 -16.19
CA ASP A 219 -10.00 13.11 -17.06
C ASP A 219 -10.71 13.27 -18.42
N VAL A 220 -12.00 12.91 -18.50
CA VAL A 220 -12.87 13.08 -19.69
C VAL A 220 -12.42 12.24 -20.90
N TRP A 221 -11.57 11.22 -20.71
CA TRP A 221 -11.15 10.36 -21.83
C TRP A 221 -11.02 8.88 -21.48
N LEU A 222 -11.02 8.53 -20.18
CA LEU A 222 -10.98 7.15 -19.72
C LEU A 222 -12.23 6.83 -18.92
N CYS A 223 -12.81 5.66 -19.15
CA CYS A 223 -13.97 5.17 -18.44
C CYS A 223 -13.61 3.84 -17.78
N LEU A 224 -13.86 3.74 -16.48
CA LEU A 224 -13.73 2.55 -15.68
C LEU A 224 -15.13 2.05 -15.35
N ASP A 225 -15.46 0.86 -15.82
CA ASP A 225 -16.73 0.21 -15.48
C ASP A 225 -16.44 -0.90 -14.45
N PHE A 226 -17.17 -0.85 -13.33
CA PHE A 226 -17.12 -1.75 -12.18
C PHE A 226 -18.42 -2.57 -12.14
N PRO A 227 -18.42 -3.81 -12.65
CA PRO A 227 -19.63 -4.65 -12.67
C PRO A 227 -20.01 -5.20 -11.29
N ALA A 228 -19.08 -5.21 -10.35
CA ALA A 228 -19.31 -5.67 -8.99
C ALA A 228 -19.92 -4.55 -8.12
N PRO A 229 -21.01 -4.80 -7.37
CA PRO A 229 -21.67 -3.82 -6.51
C PRO A 229 -20.70 -3.23 -5.50
N GLU A 230 -20.79 -1.91 -5.30
CA GLU A 230 -20.05 -1.14 -4.29
C GLU A 230 -18.51 -1.11 -4.43
N SER A 231 -17.95 -1.92 -5.33
CA SER A 231 -16.50 -2.04 -5.51
C SER A 231 -15.86 -0.73 -5.96
N GLY A 232 -16.43 -0.08 -6.98
CA GLY A 232 -16.00 1.24 -7.48
C GLY A 232 -16.12 2.32 -6.41
N GLN A 233 -17.22 2.30 -5.65
CA GLN A 233 -17.44 3.23 -4.54
C GLN A 233 -16.38 3.08 -3.43
N ALA A 234 -16.13 1.85 -2.98
CA ALA A 234 -15.17 1.57 -1.92
C ALA A 234 -13.74 1.96 -2.35
N LEU A 235 -13.39 1.70 -3.60
CA LEU A 235 -12.09 2.07 -4.16
C LEU A 235 -11.94 3.59 -4.25
N LEU A 236 -12.95 4.29 -4.79
CA LEU A 236 -12.97 5.75 -4.89
C LEU A 236 -12.91 6.43 -3.51
N LEU A 237 -13.64 5.90 -2.53
CA LEU A 237 -13.61 6.43 -1.16
C LEU A 237 -12.21 6.31 -0.55
N LYS A 238 -11.54 5.15 -0.70
CA LYS A 238 -10.15 4.96 -0.25
C LYS A 238 -9.21 5.93 -0.96
N ALA A 239 -9.33 6.09 -2.27
CA ALA A 239 -8.52 7.01 -3.06
C ALA A 239 -8.68 8.47 -2.58
N THR A 240 -9.92 8.90 -2.34
CA THR A 240 -10.23 10.26 -1.88
C THR A 240 -9.66 10.51 -0.48
N LYS A 241 -9.81 9.56 0.45
CA LYS A 241 -9.20 9.65 1.79
C LYS A 241 -7.68 9.79 1.72
N LEU A 242 -7.03 9.03 0.83
CA LEU A 242 -5.59 9.11 0.61
C LEU A 242 -5.15 10.46 0.03
N ARG A 243 -5.87 10.97 -0.99
CA ARG A 243 -5.63 12.31 -1.55
C ARG A 243 -5.71 13.39 -0.48
N ARG A 244 -6.75 13.35 0.36
CA ARG A 244 -6.94 14.32 1.45
C ARG A 244 -5.85 14.20 2.52
N LEU A 245 -5.48 12.97 2.91
CA LEU A 245 -4.41 12.75 3.87
C LEU A 245 -3.06 13.24 3.33
N TRP A 246 -2.79 13.04 2.04
CA TRP A 246 -1.62 13.58 1.35
C TRP A 246 -1.63 15.12 1.39
N ASN A 247 -2.73 15.76 0.97
CA ASN A 247 -2.84 17.23 0.97
C ASN A 247 -2.71 17.80 2.39
N ARG A 248 -3.30 17.15 3.40
CA ARG A 248 -3.16 17.54 4.81
C ARG A 248 -1.70 17.45 5.26
N LEU A 249 -1.02 16.34 4.96
CA LEU A 249 0.39 16.17 5.30
C LEU A 249 1.27 17.22 4.62
N LEU A 250 1.02 17.51 3.34
CA LEU A 250 1.74 18.54 2.59
C LEU A 250 1.51 19.93 3.19
N ALA A 251 0.27 20.27 3.52
CA ALA A 251 -0.07 21.52 4.19
C ALA A 251 0.62 21.65 5.56
N GLU A 252 0.63 20.59 6.37
CA GLU A 252 1.33 20.58 7.67
C GLU A 252 2.85 20.70 7.51
N LYS A 253 3.45 20.05 6.51
CA LYS A 253 4.88 20.21 6.21
C LYS A 253 5.22 21.61 5.73
N LEU A 254 4.38 22.22 4.89
CA LEU A 254 4.57 23.61 4.45
C LEU A 254 4.46 24.57 5.63
N LYS A 255 3.45 24.41 6.49
CA LYS A 255 3.30 25.21 7.73
C LYS A 255 4.54 25.08 8.62
N ALA A 256 5.08 23.87 8.77
CA ALA A 256 6.28 23.63 9.57
C ALA A 256 7.54 24.31 9.00
N LEU A 257 7.61 24.52 7.68
CA LEU A 257 8.70 25.24 7.02
C LEU A 257 8.53 26.76 7.12
N THR A 258 7.29 27.27 7.11
CA THR A 258 6.99 28.70 7.12
C THR A 258 6.98 29.32 8.52
N ILE A 259 6.73 28.54 9.57
CA ILE A 259 6.73 29.06 10.96
C ILE A 259 8.18 29.08 11.48
N THR A 260 8.83 30.22 11.31
CA THR A 260 10.01 30.60 12.09
C THR A 260 9.58 31.22 13.42
N ALA A 261 10.18 30.74 14.52
CA ALA A 261 10.30 31.36 15.84
C ALA A 261 9.29 31.05 16.99
N ASP A 262 8.04 30.64 16.79
CA ASP A 262 7.12 30.51 17.94
C ASP A 262 6.81 29.06 18.37
N GLY A 263 7.57 28.58 19.37
CA GLY A 263 7.21 27.46 20.24
C GLY A 263 7.94 26.13 20.01
N GLU A 264 9.18 26.01 20.46
CA GLU A 264 10.02 24.79 20.39
C GLU A 264 9.34 23.52 20.96
N LEU A 265 8.49 23.67 21.98
CA LEU A 265 7.74 22.57 22.60
C LEU A 265 6.65 21.98 21.67
N THR A 266 6.01 22.82 20.82
CA THR A 266 4.99 22.35 19.86
C THR A 266 5.61 21.70 18.62
N LYS A 267 6.90 21.91 18.38
CA LYS A 267 7.62 21.39 17.21
C LYS A 267 7.81 19.87 17.30
N VAL A 268 8.11 19.35 18.49
CA VAL A 268 8.31 17.90 18.71
C VAL A 268 6.99 17.14 18.53
N GLU A 269 5.91 17.58 19.17
CA GLU A 269 4.59 16.94 19.06
C GLU A 269 4.06 16.99 17.62
N ARG A 270 4.22 18.13 16.93
CA ARG A 270 3.87 18.26 15.50
C ARG A 270 4.70 17.34 14.63
N ASN A 271 6.01 17.23 14.87
CA ASN A 271 6.87 16.33 14.11
C ASN A 271 6.47 14.86 14.31
N VAL A 272 6.14 14.46 15.54
CA VAL A 272 5.63 13.12 15.83
C VAL A 272 4.31 12.86 15.10
N ALA A 273 3.38 13.82 15.10
CA ALA A 273 2.13 13.73 14.35
C ALA A 273 2.37 13.64 12.83
N ILE A 274 3.30 14.43 12.28
CA ILE A 274 3.69 14.38 10.86
C ILE A 274 4.28 13.02 10.51
N GLU A 275 5.15 12.47 11.36
CA GLU A 275 5.72 11.13 11.14
C GLU A 275 4.66 10.03 11.21
N GLN A 276 3.71 10.11 12.14
CA GLN A 276 2.59 9.18 12.24
C GLN A 276 1.72 9.24 10.97
N MET A 277 1.33 10.45 10.54
CA MET A 277 0.59 10.65 9.29
C MET A 277 1.39 10.13 8.08
N ASN A 278 2.70 10.33 8.06
CA ASN A 278 3.56 9.84 6.98
C ASN A 278 3.58 8.30 6.93
N ARG A 279 3.73 7.64 8.09
CA ARG A 279 3.68 6.17 8.18
C ARG A 279 2.31 5.63 7.76
N GLU A 280 1.23 6.26 8.21
CA GLU A 280 -0.13 5.91 7.83
C GLU A 280 -0.36 6.08 6.33
N LEU A 281 0.09 7.21 5.73
CA LEU A 281 -0.03 7.47 4.31
C LEU A 281 0.66 6.39 3.48
N TRP A 282 1.94 6.10 3.75
CA TRP A 282 2.70 5.14 2.95
C TRP A 282 2.19 3.72 3.12
N SER A 283 1.78 3.34 4.33
CA SER A 283 1.15 2.03 4.57
C SER A 283 -0.16 1.90 3.79
N SER A 284 -1.01 2.92 3.85
CA SER A 284 -2.32 2.92 3.22
C SER A 284 -2.22 3.03 1.69
N LEU A 285 -1.26 3.78 1.16
CA LEU A 285 -0.95 3.85 -0.28
C LEU A 285 -0.50 2.48 -0.82
N ALA A 286 0.41 1.82 -0.12
CA ALA A 286 0.88 0.49 -0.53
C ALA A 286 -0.25 -0.54 -0.51
N GLN A 287 -1.08 -0.52 0.54
CA GLN A 287 -2.27 -1.38 0.62
C GLN A 287 -3.26 -1.08 -0.50
N TYR A 288 -3.52 0.20 -0.78
CA TYR A 288 -4.42 0.65 -1.84
C TYR A 288 -3.96 0.20 -3.22
N MET A 289 -2.67 0.31 -3.53
CA MET A 289 -2.12 -0.17 -4.80
C MET A 289 -2.20 -1.69 -4.98
N ASN A 290 -2.32 -2.44 -3.88
CA ASN A 290 -2.49 -3.89 -3.87
C ASN A 290 -3.96 -4.34 -3.75
N THR A 291 -4.92 -3.42 -3.79
CA THR A 291 -6.34 -3.79 -3.77
C THR A 291 -6.73 -4.44 -5.10
N GLU A 292 -7.17 -5.68 -5.04
CA GLU A 292 -7.68 -6.41 -6.19
C GLU A 292 -9.18 -6.10 -6.33
N VAL A 293 -9.54 -5.37 -7.38
CA VAL A 293 -10.92 -5.01 -7.73
C VAL A 293 -11.08 -5.27 -9.21
N CYS A 294 -12.16 -5.93 -9.62
CA CYS A 294 -12.40 -6.27 -11.02
C CYS A 294 -13.14 -5.14 -11.71
N TYR A 295 -12.60 -4.68 -12.83
CA TYR A 295 -13.16 -3.60 -13.64
C TYR A 295 -12.83 -3.82 -15.10
N THR A 296 -13.38 -2.98 -15.97
CA THR A 296 -12.97 -2.87 -17.37
C THR A 296 -12.52 -1.43 -17.65
N ILE A 297 -11.67 -1.24 -18.65
CA ILE A 297 -11.17 0.09 -19.03
C ILE A 297 -11.48 0.37 -20.48
N LYS A 298 -12.20 1.47 -20.72
CA LYS A 298 -12.50 2.00 -22.04
C LYS A 298 -11.87 3.36 -22.27
N LYS A 299 -11.36 3.55 -23.48
CA LYS A 299 -11.08 4.87 -24.02
C LYS A 299 -12.37 5.48 -24.56
N LEU A 300 -12.74 6.65 -24.06
CA LEU A 300 -13.88 7.40 -24.55
C LEU A 300 -13.53 8.09 -25.88
N LEU A 301 -14.42 7.96 -26.85
CA LEU A 301 -14.32 8.67 -28.11
C LEU A 301 -15.07 10.01 -28.02
N PRO A 302 -14.76 11.00 -28.89
CA PRO A 302 -15.48 12.27 -28.91
C PRO A 302 -16.99 12.13 -29.13
N ALA A 303 -17.45 11.04 -29.76
CA ALA A 303 -18.87 10.72 -29.89
C ALA A 303 -19.49 10.31 -28.54
N ASP A 304 -18.79 9.48 -27.75
CA ASP A 304 -19.24 9.05 -26.43
C ASP A 304 -19.43 10.26 -25.50
N LEU A 305 -18.53 11.25 -25.57
CA LEU A 305 -18.58 12.46 -24.74
C LEU A 305 -19.84 13.31 -24.94
N LYS A 306 -20.48 13.23 -26.10
CA LYS A 306 -21.72 13.98 -26.38
C LYS A 306 -22.93 13.41 -25.66
N SER A 307 -22.95 12.11 -25.40
CA SER A 307 -24.07 11.41 -24.75
C SER A 307 -23.74 10.93 -23.34
N LEU A 308 -22.54 11.24 -22.83
CA LEU A 308 -22.06 10.75 -21.54
C LEU A 308 -22.71 11.46 -20.35
N TYR A 309 -23.02 12.74 -20.51
CA TYR A 309 -23.47 13.59 -19.41
C TYR A 309 -24.98 13.85 -19.49
N ILE A 310 -25.62 13.90 -18.33
CA ILE A 310 -27.06 14.19 -18.18
C ILE A 310 -27.32 15.67 -18.55
N GLY A 311 -26.35 16.55 -18.30
CA GLY A 311 -26.47 17.99 -18.55
C GLY A 311 -27.10 18.74 -17.36
N PRO A 312 -27.17 20.09 -17.43
CA PRO A 312 -27.82 20.89 -16.39
C PRO A 312 -29.31 20.60 -16.31
N THR A 313 -29.79 20.30 -15.10
CA THR A 313 -31.23 20.26 -14.80
C THR A 313 -31.77 21.69 -14.80
N MET A 314 -32.11 22.21 -15.98
CA MET A 314 -32.76 23.51 -16.14
C MET A 314 -34.13 23.47 -15.45
N GLU A 315 -34.47 24.55 -14.75
CA GLU A 315 -35.69 24.69 -13.94
C GLU A 315 -37.00 24.64 -14.73
N ASP A 316 -36.93 24.60 -16.07
CA ASP A 316 -38.05 24.74 -16.98
C ASP A 316 -38.68 23.41 -17.41
N ASN A 317 -38.03 22.26 -17.17
CA ASN A 317 -38.63 20.93 -17.39
C ASN A 317 -39.40 20.44 -16.15
N LYS A 318 -40.27 21.30 -15.59
CA LYS A 318 -41.19 20.93 -14.48
C LYS A 318 -42.47 20.24 -14.97
N GLU A 319 -42.51 19.77 -16.21
CA GLU A 319 -43.63 18.98 -16.72
C GLU A 319 -43.45 17.49 -16.46
N ASP A 320 -42.21 17.02 -16.30
CA ASP A 320 -41.87 15.66 -15.88
C ASP A 320 -41.14 15.75 -14.53
N GLY A 321 -41.67 15.10 -13.48
CA GLY A 321 -41.25 15.23 -12.08
C GLY A 321 -39.85 14.74 -11.71
N GLU A 322 -38.82 15.03 -12.51
CA GLU A 322 -37.42 14.76 -12.19
C GLU A 322 -36.95 15.75 -11.10
N GLN A 323 -37.07 15.32 -9.86
CA GLN A 323 -36.54 16.04 -8.70
C GLN A 323 -35.03 16.24 -8.85
N ARG A 324 -34.56 17.48 -8.63
CA ARG A 324 -33.12 17.75 -8.50
C ARG A 324 -32.54 16.80 -7.45
N MET A 325 -31.42 16.18 -7.78
CA MET A 325 -30.73 15.27 -6.86
C MET A 325 -30.42 16.00 -5.54
N ASP A 326 -30.84 15.42 -4.41
CA ASP A 326 -30.60 16.03 -3.11
C ASP A 326 -29.10 16.09 -2.80
N LEU A 327 -28.67 17.21 -2.21
CA LEU A 327 -27.29 17.36 -1.77
C LEU A 327 -27.01 16.37 -0.63
N PRO A 328 -25.98 15.53 -0.74
CA PRO A 328 -25.69 14.54 0.28
C PRO A 328 -25.21 15.21 1.56
N ASN A 329 -26.01 15.09 2.63
CA ASN A 329 -25.67 15.57 3.96
C ASN A 329 -25.80 14.43 4.98
N PRO A 330 -24.70 13.98 5.64
CA PRO A 330 -23.32 14.45 5.53
C PRO A 330 -22.63 14.00 4.24
N ASN A 331 -21.53 14.67 3.88
CA ASN A 331 -20.68 14.28 2.75
C ASN A 331 -19.67 13.19 3.19
N PRO A 332 -19.77 11.94 2.68
CA PRO A 332 -18.91 10.85 3.11
C PRO A 332 -17.47 10.92 2.57
N PHE A 333 -17.24 11.73 1.53
CA PHE A 333 -15.93 11.88 0.89
C PHE A 333 -15.13 13.01 1.54
N ALA A 334 -15.81 14.09 1.91
CA ALA A 334 -15.19 15.22 2.57
C ALA A 334 -16.08 15.90 3.63
N GLU A 335 -15.73 15.71 4.90
CA GLU A 335 -16.38 16.37 6.04
C GLU A 335 -16.31 17.90 5.96
N ASP A 336 -15.20 18.44 5.44
CA ASP A 336 -14.96 19.89 5.37
C ASP A 336 -15.51 20.54 4.09
N PHE A 337 -15.94 19.75 3.10
CA PHE A 337 -16.36 20.24 1.79
C PHE A 337 -17.87 20.18 1.65
N GLN A 338 -18.48 21.35 1.43
CA GLN A 338 -19.92 21.45 1.17
C GLN A 338 -20.21 21.03 -0.28
N PRO A 339 -21.10 20.05 -0.51
CA PRO A 339 -21.44 19.63 -1.86
C PRO A 339 -22.10 20.76 -2.67
N LEU A 340 -21.68 20.91 -3.92
CA LEU A 340 -22.16 21.96 -4.84
C LEU A 340 -22.69 21.36 -6.12
N TYR A 341 -23.75 21.93 -6.70
CA TYR A 341 -24.25 21.48 -7.99
C TYR A 341 -23.31 21.84 -9.13
N ASN A 342 -23.21 20.96 -10.13
CA ASN A 342 -22.47 21.23 -11.35
C ASN A 342 -23.42 21.69 -12.47
N GLU A 343 -23.40 22.99 -12.77
CA GLU A 343 -24.25 23.62 -13.78
C GLU A 343 -23.85 23.29 -15.23
N THR A 344 -22.68 22.69 -15.46
CA THR A 344 -22.20 22.42 -16.83
C THR A 344 -22.44 20.97 -17.26
N LYS A 345 -22.20 20.02 -16.36
CA LYS A 345 -22.29 18.58 -16.65
C LYS A 345 -23.49 17.91 -15.99
N GLY A 346 -24.17 18.60 -15.07
CA GLY A 346 -25.13 18.01 -14.16
C GLY A 346 -24.45 17.32 -12.97
N GLY A 347 -25.25 16.90 -11.99
CA GLY A 347 -24.77 16.22 -10.78
C GLY A 347 -24.24 17.16 -9.69
N VAL A 348 -23.50 16.58 -8.73
CA VAL A 348 -23.04 17.25 -7.50
C VAL A 348 -21.54 17.03 -7.28
N PHE A 349 -20.78 18.09 -7.06
CA PHE A 349 -19.41 18.03 -6.59
C PHE A 349 -19.35 17.54 -5.15
N LEU A 350 -18.71 16.38 -4.91
CA LEU A 350 -18.46 15.85 -3.57
C LEU A 350 -17.10 16.29 -3.03
N THR A 351 -16.15 16.55 -3.92
CA THR A 351 -14.83 17.12 -3.63
C THR A 351 -14.38 17.94 -4.83
N GLU A 352 -13.24 18.63 -4.72
CA GLU A 352 -12.62 19.38 -5.83
C GLU A 352 -12.40 18.55 -7.10
N ASN A 353 -12.20 17.23 -6.95
CA ASN A 353 -11.95 16.33 -8.09
C ASN A 353 -13.12 15.43 -8.45
N VAL A 354 -14.07 15.17 -7.53
CA VAL A 354 -15.12 14.14 -7.70
C VAL A 354 -16.48 14.77 -7.91
N THR A 355 -17.10 14.47 -9.05
CA THR A 355 -18.48 14.86 -9.40
C THR A 355 -19.37 13.61 -9.41
N TYR A 356 -20.40 13.60 -8.59
CA TYR A 356 -21.34 12.50 -8.42
C TYR A 356 -22.61 12.69 -9.26
N GLY A 357 -23.12 11.61 -9.84
CA GLY A 357 -24.38 11.59 -10.57
C GLY A 357 -24.40 12.46 -11.82
N CYS A 358 -23.25 12.67 -12.46
CA CYS A 358 -23.15 13.46 -13.69
C CYS A 358 -23.15 12.59 -14.96
N VAL A 359 -22.77 11.32 -14.82
CA VAL A 359 -22.70 10.35 -15.93
C VAL A 359 -24.04 9.64 -16.09
N VAL A 360 -24.51 9.53 -17.33
CA VAL A 360 -25.74 8.83 -17.70
C VAL A 360 -25.68 7.35 -17.31
N GLU A 361 -26.76 6.86 -16.73
CA GLU A 361 -26.91 5.45 -16.38
C GLU A 361 -27.08 4.57 -17.63
N THR A 362 -26.66 3.32 -17.53
CA THR A 362 -26.82 2.29 -18.54
C THR A 362 -27.77 1.22 -18.05
N ASP A 363 -28.36 0.45 -18.96
CA ASP A 363 -29.30 -0.63 -18.60
C ASP A 363 -28.75 -1.55 -17.49
N TRP A 364 -27.47 -1.90 -17.56
CA TRP A 364 -26.85 -2.77 -16.55
C TRP A 364 -26.59 -2.06 -15.22
N SER A 365 -26.32 -0.75 -15.22
CA SER A 365 -26.13 0.01 -13.99
C SER A 365 -27.46 0.31 -13.29
N ILE A 366 -28.55 0.41 -14.04
CA ILE A 366 -29.92 0.47 -13.50
C ILE A 366 -30.28 -0.88 -12.85
N LEU A 367 -30.09 -2.00 -13.55
CA LEU A 367 -30.32 -3.34 -12.98
C LEU A 367 -29.45 -3.59 -11.74
N MET A 368 -28.24 -3.03 -11.72
CA MET A 368 -27.35 -3.10 -10.56
C MET A 368 -27.86 -2.23 -9.41
N HIS A 369 -28.42 -1.06 -9.69
CA HIS A 369 -29.07 -0.21 -8.69
C HIS A 369 -30.23 -0.94 -8.01
N GLU A 370 -31.10 -1.57 -8.80
CA GLU A 370 -32.22 -2.37 -8.29
C GLU A 370 -31.73 -3.51 -7.39
N LYS A 371 -30.73 -4.28 -7.84
CA LYS A 371 -30.12 -5.33 -7.02
C LYS A 371 -29.53 -4.83 -5.70
N ILE A 372 -28.92 -3.65 -5.69
CA ILE A 372 -28.36 -3.06 -4.46
C ILE A 372 -29.47 -2.73 -3.46
N LEU A 373 -30.65 -2.30 -3.95
CA LEU A 373 -31.80 -1.97 -3.12
C LEU A 373 -32.61 -3.20 -2.69
N GLU A 374 -32.65 -4.25 -3.50
CA GLU A 374 -33.27 -5.53 -3.13
C GLU A 374 -32.47 -6.27 -2.06
N GLN A 375 -31.16 -6.05 -2.00
CA GLN A 375 -30.29 -6.71 -1.04
C GLN A 375 -30.33 -6.00 0.33
N ASP A 376 -30.74 -6.75 1.35
CA ASP A 376 -30.63 -6.32 2.75
C ASP A 376 -29.17 -5.98 3.09
N TRP A 377 -28.94 -4.72 3.50
CA TRP A 377 -27.64 -4.30 4.02
C TRP A 377 -27.67 -4.24 5.55
N GLU A 378 -26.87 -5.08 6.17
CA GLU A 378 -26.66 -5.05 7.62
C GLU A 378 -25.46 -4.18 7.98
N CYS A 379 -25.70 -3.15 8.79
CA CYS A 379 -24.60 -2.34 9.29
C CYS A 379 -23.82 -3.10 10.38
N GLY A 380 -22.51 -3.32 10.18
CA GLY A 380 -21.65 -3.95 11.18
C GLY A 380 -21.52 -3.18 12.51
N HIS A 381 -21.96 -1.92 12.57
CA HIS A 381 -21.89 -1.09 13.78
C HIS A 381 -23.21 -1.06 14.57
N CYS A 382 -24.35 -0.77 13.92
CA CYS A 382 -25.65 -0.71 14.60
C CYS A 382 -26.49 -2.00 14.48
N ARG A 383 -26.07 -2.97 13.65
CA ARG A 383 -26.79 -4.21 13.32
C ARG A 383 -28.22 -3.99 12.81
N GLY A 384 -28.54 -2.78 12.35
CA GLY A 384 -29.78 -2.49 11.65
C GLY A 384 -29.73 -3.00 10.21
N THR A 385 -30.85 -3.50 9.72
CA THR A 385 -31.06 -3.88 8.32
C THR A 385 -31.67 -2.71 7.55
N PHE A 386 -31.07 -2.33 6.43
CA PHE A 386 -31.54 -1.21 5.62
C PHE A 386 -31.43 -1.51 4.12
N HIS A 387 -32.30 -0.87 3.34
CA HIS A 387 -32.24 -0.83 1.88
C HIS A 387 -31.72 0.55 1.46
N LEU A 388 -30.41 0.71 1.42
CA LEU A 388 -29.76 2.00 1.15
C LEU A 388 -29.04 1.96 -0.20
N THR A 389 -29.01 3.10 -0.88
CA THR A 389 -28.12 3.27 -2.04
C THR A 389 -26.66 3.25 -1.61
N GLY A 390 -25.75 3.01 -2.55
CA GLY A 390 -24.31 3.00 -2.25
C GLY A 390 -23.85 4.26 -1.49
N LEU A 391 -24.27 5.45 -1.94
CA LEU A 391 -23.93 6.71 -1.27
C LEU A 391 -24.51 6.78 0.15
N GLN A 392 -25.78 6.40 0.32
CA GLN A 392 -26.44 6.39 1.63
C GLN A 392 -25.77 5.41 2.61
N LYS A 393 -25.26 4.26 2.15
CA LYS A 393 -24.46 3.35 2.97
C LYS A 393 -23.21 4.05 3.53
N LEU A 394 -22.54 4.89 2.72
CA LEU A 394 -21.41 5.67 3.21
C LEU A 394 -21.81 6.76 4.19
N GLN A 395 -22.92 7.45 3.94
CA GLN A 395 -23.44 8.48 4.85
C GLN A 395 -23.80 7.86 6.21
N HIS A 396 -24.45 6.69 6.18
CA HIS A 396 -24.72 5.91 7.37
C HIS A 396 -23.41 5.52 8.08
N ALA A 397 -22.38 5.06 7.36
CA ALA A 397 -21.10 4.70 7.96
C ALA A 397 -20.38 5.87 8.66
N VAL A 398 -20.61 7.12 8.23
CA VAL A 398 -20.07 8.31 8.90
C VAL A 398 -20.82 8.63 10.20
N ILE A 399 -22.14 8.52 10.18
CA ILE A 399 -23.00 8.83 11.35
C ILE A 399 -22.96 7.69 12.37
N CYS A 400 -22.98 6.45 11.88
CA CYS A 400 -23.04 5.23 12.66
C CYS A 400 -21.66 4.95 13.27
N LYS A 401 -21.41 5.57 14.40
CA LYS A 401 -20.27 5.24 15.26
C LYS A 401 -20.45 3.82 15.80
N PRO A 402 -19.36 3.04 15.96
CA PRO A 402 -19.44 1.74 16.60
C PRO A 402 -20.14 1.94 17.95
N VAL A 403 -21.21 1.17 18.18
CA VAL A 403 -21.69 0.98 19.54
C VAL A 403 -20.50 0.38 20.26
N LYS A 404 -19.84 1.18 21.10
CA LYS A 404 -19.03 0.61 22.17
C LYS A 404 -20.04 -0.25 22.91
N ILE A 405 -19.93 -1.57 22.76
CA ILE A 405 -20.53 -2.47 23.70
C ILE A 405 -19.70 -2.24 24.97
N ASP A 406 -20.02 -1.16 25.68
CA ASP A 406 -19.97 -1.22 27.12
C ASP A 406 -20.89 -2.41 27.42
N GLU A 407 -20.28 -3.52 27.84
CA GLU A 407 -20.99 -4.63 28.45
C GLU A 407 -21.66 -4.09 29.71
N ALA A 408 -22.77 -3.37 29.52
CA ALA A 408 -23.69 -2.97 30.55
C ALA A 408 -24.46 -4.23 30.95
N ILE A 409 -23.80 -5.00 31.82
CA ILE A 409 -24.34 -5.40 33.12
C ILE A 409 -25.79 -5.88 33.02
N VAL A 410 -25.94 -7.18 32.74
CA VAL A 410 -27.05 -7.92 33.33
C VAL A 410 -26.81 -7.90 34.84
N THR A 411 -27.60 -7.10 35.54
CA THR A 411 -27.63 -7.04 37.00
C THR A 411 -28.10 -8.38 37.56
N THR A 412 -27.16 -9.17 38.07
CA THR A 412 -27.34 -9.88 39.35
C THR A 412 -26.20 -9.46 40.28
N PRO A 413 -26.47 -9.27 41.58
CA PRO A 413 -25.76 -8.29 42.35
C PRO A 413 -24.43 -8.81 42.90
N THR A 414 -23.72 -7.84 43.48
CA THR A 414 -22.72 -7.92 44.54
C THR A 414 -21.24 -7.98 44.18
N THR A 415 -20.60 -6.87 44.55
CA THR A 415 -19.21 -6.67 45.01
C THR A 415 -18.14 -6.39 43.97
N SER A 416 -18.08 -5.11 43.58
CA SER A 416 -16.87 -4.27 43.58
C SER A 416 -15.51 -4.98 43.53
N ALA A 417 -14.85 -4.95 42.37
CA ALA A 417 -13.40 -5.06 42.27
C ALA A 417 -12.86 -4.03 41.27
N VAL A 418 -12.33 -2.96 41.84
CA VAL A 418 -11.49 -1.94 41.21
C VAL A 418 -10.29 -2.60 40.53
N GLY A 419 -9.96 -2.13 39.32
CA GLY A 419 -8.80 -2.57 38.58
C GLY A 419 -7.49 -2.32 39.33
N SER A 420 -6.59 -3.30 39.30
CA SER A 420 -5.17 -3.06 39.48
C SER A 420 -4.36 -4.14 38.79
N SER A 421 -3.45 -3.69 37.93
CA SER A 421 -2.21 -4.32 37.48
C SER A 421 -1.95 -5.74 38.00
N ARG A 422 -2.07 -6.74 37.11
CA ARG A 422 -1.63 -8.12 37.38
C ARG A 422 -0.12 -8.13 37.65
N LYS A 423 0.27 -8.12 38.93
CA LYS A 423 1.63 -8.46 39.35
C LYS A 423 1.84 -9.95 39.07
N LEU A 424 2.76 -10.26 38.17
CA LEU A 424 2.93 -11.56 37.51
C LEU A 424 3.35 -12.75 38.40
N ASN A 425 3.40 -12.66 39.72
CA ASN A 425 3.90 -13.77 40.57
C ASN A 425 3.24 -13.79 41.96
N VAL A 426 1.93 -14.00 42.04
CA VAL A 426 1.22 -14.22 43.31
C VAL A 426 0.60 -15.60 43.26
N THR A 427 1.09 -16.51 44.11
CA THR A 427 0.58 -17.88 44.24
C THR A 427 -0.16 -18.04 45.56
N ARG A 428 -1.14 -18.95 45.59
CA ARG A 428 -1.79 -19.39 46.83
C ARG A 428 -0.75 -20.11 47.69
N TYR A 429 -0.49 -19.60 48.89
CA TYR A 429 0.41 -20.23 49.86
C TYR A 429 -0.32 -20.47 51.18
N ASP A 430 -0.42 -21.74 51.55
CA ASP A 430 -0.98 -22.19 52.81
C ASP A 430 0.17 -22.42 53.80
N CYS A 431 0.21 -21.62 54.87
CA CYS A 431 1.30 -21.69 55.82
C CYS A 431 1.07 -22.79 56.87
N PRO A 432 1.94 -23.81 56.97
CA PRO A 432 1.75 -24.93 57.91
C PRO A 432 1.97 -24.54 59.38
N SER A 433 2.54 -23.36 59.66
CA SER A 433 2.82 -22.91 61.03
C SER A 433 1.72 -22.05 61.66
N CYS A 434 0.93 -21.32 60.87
CA CYS A 434 -0.22 -20.54 61.38
C CYS A 434 -1.57 -20.96 60.80
N GLY A 435 -1.60 -21.92 59.86
CA GLY A 435 -2.83 -22.41 59.24
C GLY A 435 -3.57 -21.39 58.37
N GLN A 436 -2.99 -20.22 58.09
CA GLN A 436 -3.63 -19.17 57.30
C GLN A 436 -3.35 -19.36 55.79
N GLN A 437 -4.40 -19.21 54.97
CA GLN A 437 -4.31 -19.20 53.52
C GLN A 437 -4.07 -17.78 53.02
N LEU A 438 -2.93 -17.53 52.36
CA LEU A 438 -2.52 -16.19 51.93
C LEU A 438 -2.12 -16.17 50.45
N MET A 439 -2.46 -15.08 49.75
CA MET A 439 -2.04 -14.80 48.38
C MET A 439 -0.76 -13.97 48.42
N LEU A 440 0.41 -14.60 48.32
CA LEU A 440 1.70 -13.93 48.49
C LEU A 440 2.64 -14.22 47.32
N SER A 441 3.55 -13.29 47.04
CA SER A 441 4.69 -13.54 46.15
C SER A 441 5.76 -14.39 46.84
N ALA A 442 6.63 -15.06 46.06
CA ALA A 442 7.66 -15.96 46.60
C ALA A 442 8.57 -15.31 47.67
N ILE A 443 8.82 -14.00 47.57
CA ILE A 443 9.62 -13.24 48.54
C ILE A 443 8.83 -12.98 49.84
N GLU A 444 7.54 -12.74 49.74
CA GLU A 444 6.65 -12.52 50.88
C GLU A 444 6.37 -13.81 51.65
N VAL A 445 6.31 -14.96 50.96
CA VAL A 445 6.25 -16.29 51.58
C VAL A 445 7.46 -16.52 52.50
N LEU A 446 8.67 -16.16 52.07
CA LEU A 446 9.88 -16.31 52.89
C LEU A 446 9.90 -15.37 54.11
N LYS A 447 9.41 -14.13 53.95
CA LYS A 447 9.27 -13.18 55.07
C LYS A 447 8.24 -13.67 56.10
N HIS A 448 7.09 -14.13 55.61
CA HIS A 448 6.02 -14.67 56.45
C HIS A 448 6.50 -15.90 57.23
N ARG A 449 7.20 -16.84 56.58
CA ARG A 449 7.74 -18.04 57.24
C ARG A 449 8.72 -17.70 58.37
N LYS A 450 9.57 -16.68 58.19
CA LYS A 450 10.51 -16.23 59.25
C LYS A 450 9.80 -15.51 60.40
N GLY A 451 8.78 -14.70 60.12
CA GLY A 451 8.00 -14.00 61.14
C GLY A 451 7.10 -14.94 61.94
N CYS A 452 6.44 -15.88 61.28
CA CYS A 452 5.54 -16.84 61.90
C CYS A 452 6.28 -17.77 62.87
N ASN A 453 7.48 -18.23 62.49
CA ASN A 453 8.29 -19.11 63.34
C ASN A 453 8.88 -18.38 64.56
N LYS A 454 9.08 -17.05 64.47
CA LYS A 454 9.46 -16.22 65.63
C LYS A 454 8.31 -16.01 66.61
N ARG A 455 7.09 -15.79 66.12
CA ARG A 455 5.90 -15.61 66.98
C ARG A 455 5.54 -16.87 67.74
N ILE A 456 5.59 -18.03 67.08
CA ILE A 456 5.34 -19.33 67.74
C ILE A 456 6.38 -19.62 68.82
N LYS A 457 7.64 -19.24 68.62
CA LYS A 457 8.67 -19.34 69.67
C LYS A 457 8.41 -18.42 70.86
N GLN A 458 7.89 -17.22 70.63
CA GLN A 458 7.52 -16.28 71.70
C GLN A 458 6.27 -16.70 72.47
N GLU A 459 5.34 -17.44 71.84
CA GLU A 459 4.16 -18.02 72.50
C GLU A 459 4.44 -19.31 73.28
N LEU A 460 5.63 -19.92 73.08
CA LEU A 460 6.10 -21.09 73.85
C LEU A 460 7.00 -20.71 75.04
N GLU A 461 7.44 -19.45 75.12
CA GLU A 461 8.30 -18.91 76.19
C GLU A 461 7.53 -18.04 77.21
N ASN A 462 6.21 -17.87 77.03
CA ASN A 462 5.26 -17.35 78.01
C ASN A 462 4.28 -18.46 78.40
#